data_AF-A0A7W8Q174-F1
#
_entry.id   AF-A0A7W8Q174-F1
#
_cell.length_a   1.000
_cell.length_b   1.000
_cell.length_c   1.000
_cell.angle_alpha   90.00
_cell.angle_beta   90.00
_cell.angle_gamma   90.00
#
_symmetry.space_group_name_H-M   'P 1'
#
loop_
_entity.id
_entity.type
_entity.pdbx_description
1 polymer ?
#
loop_
_entity_poly.entity_id
_entity_poly.type
_entity_poly.pdbx_seq_one_letter_code
_entity_poly.pdbx_strand_id
1 'polypeptide(L)'
;MLSALRAEIEREFERLSLVIHQIKTLEGFQEQQVRGGAQPSIAALARLTGVGTGSAWTLLKELFGWRKFRNRRELAACLGLAPTPYSSGTSETEQGISKAGTGALAGSWSNSHGAGCATSPQAN
;
A
#
# COMPACT_ATOMS: atom_id res chain seq x y z
N MET A 1 27.06 30.89 3.79
CA MET A 1 26.19 29.89 4.46
C MET A 1 25.06 29.43 3.55
N LEU A 2 24.26 30.34 2.97
CA LEU A 2 23.19 30.00 2.01
C LEU A 2 23.69 29.28 0.73
N SER A 3 24.88 29.64 0.23
CA SER A 3 25.48 29.02 -0.96
C SER A 3 25.87 27.55 -0.77
N ALA A 4 26.36 27.19 0.43
CA ALA A 4 26.73 25.81 0.75
C ALA A 4 25.50 24.91 0.89
N LEU A 5 24.43 25.41 1.52
CA LEU A 5 23.16 24.69 1.59
C LEU A 5 22.54 24.48 0.20
N ARG A 6 22.60 25.50 -0.66
CA ARG A 6 22.12 25.41 -2.05
C ARG A 6 22.88 24.33 -2.83
N ALA A 7 24.21 24.28 -2.71
CA ALA A 7 25.03 23.26 -3.36
C ALA A 7 24.71 21.84 -2.85
N GLU A 8 24.40 21.67 -1.56
CA GLU A 8 24.01 20.37 -1.01
C GLU A 8 22.66 19.90 -1.57
N ILE A 9 21.66 20.80 -1.64
CA ILE A 9 20.37 20.49 -2.24
C ILE A 9 20.51 20.12 -3.72
N GLU A 10 21.35 20.82 -4.47
CA GLU A 10 21.61 20.50 -5.88
C GLU A 10 22.21 19.09 -6.04
N ARG A 11 23.20 18.72 -5.21
CA ARG A 11 23.79 17.37 -5.22
C ARG A 11 22.78 16.27 -4.87
N GLU A 12 21.96 16.49 -3.86
CA GLU A 12 20.93 15.51 -3.49
C GLU A 12 19.85 15.40 -4.55
N PHE A 13 19.49 16.51 -5.21
CA PHE A 13 18.57 16.49 -6.34
C PHE A 13 19.14 15.71 -7.54
N GLU A 14 20.43 15.89 -7.85
CA GLU A 14 21.11 15.12 -8.89
C GLU A 14 21.13 13.62 -8.56
N ARG A 15 21.45 13.27 -7.30
CA ARG A 15 21.43 11.87 -6.83
C ARG A 15 20.04 11.26 -6.94
N LEU A 16 19.00 11.97 -6.49
CA LEU A 16 17.62 11.51 -6.61
C LEU A 16 17.21 11.32 -8.07
N SER A 17 17.58 12.28 -8.93
CA SER A 17 17.28 12.23 -10.37
C SER A 17 17.92 11.00 -11.03
N LEU A 18 19.17 10.69 -10.66
CA LEU A 18 19.88 9.51 -11.13
C LEU A 18 19.16 8.22 -10.70
N VAL A 19 18.82 8.09 -9.42
CA VAL A 19 18.15 6.89 -8.90
C VAL A 19 16.76 6.71 -9.54
N ILE A 20 15.99 7.80 -9.68
CA ILE A 20 14.69 7.76 -10.37
C ILE A 20 14.86 7.28 -11.81
N HIS A 21 15.89 7.76 -12.52
CA HIS A 21 16.16 7.33 -13.90
C HIS A 21 16.50 5.84 -13.98
N GLN A 22 17.33 5.34 -13.06
CA GLN A 22 17.69 3.93 -12.99
C GLN A 22 16.48 3.04 -12.70
N ILE A 23 15.63 3.45 -11.74
CA ILE A 23 14.38 2.74 -11.43
C ILE A 23 13.48 2.66 -12.66
N LYS A 24 13.23 3.80 -13.33
CA LYS A 24 12.40 3.82 -14.55
C LYS A 24 12.95 2.94 -15.66
N THR A 25 14.27 2.89 -15.79
CA THR A 25 14.94 2.03 -16.77
C THR A 25 14.66 0.56 -16.46
N LEU A 26 14.78 0.15 -15.20
CA LEU A 26 14.47 -1.21 -14.77
C LEU A 26 12.98 -1.56 -14.92
N GLU A 27 12.08 -0.65 -14.56
CA GLU A 27 10.63 -0.81 -14.75
C GLU A 27 10.28 -1.00 -16.23
N GLY A 28 10.92 -0.23 -17.13
CA GLY A 28 10.76 -0.38 -18.57
C GLY A 28 11.18 -1.76 -19.06
N PHE A 29 12.31 -2.30 -18.57
CA PHE A 29 12.74 -3.67 -18.89
C PHE A 29 11.78 -4.74 -18.36
N GLN A 30 11.25 -4.55 -17.15
CA GLN A 30 10.25 -5.47 -16.58
C GLN A 30 8.96 -5.46 -17.39
N GLU A 31 8.48 -4.28 -17.79
CA GLU A 31 7.28 -4.14 -18.59
C GLU A 31 7.44 -4.79 -19.96
N GLN A 32 8.60 -4.62 -20.61
CA GLN A 32 8.90 -5.30 -21.88
C GLN A 32 8.89 -6.82 -21.74
N GLN A 33 9.44 -7.37 -20.66
CA GLN A 33 9.40 -8.82 -20.40
C GLN A 33 7.98 -9.34 -20.19
N VAL A 34 7.14 -8.57 -19.50
CA VAL A 34 5.73 -8.91 -19.28
C VAL A 34 4.95 -8.84 -20.59
N ARG A 35 5.13 -7.78 -21.38
CA ARG A 35 4.50 -7.63 -22.71
C ARG A 35 4.96 -8.70 -23.70
N GLY A 36 6.24 -9.10 -23.63
CA GLY A 36 6.82 -10.19 -24.42
C GLY A 36 6.42 -11.59 -23.95
N GLY A 37 5.59 -11.72 -22.91
CA GLY A 37 5.08 -13.01 -22.42
C GLY A 37 6.10 -13.85 -21.66
N ALA A 38 7.30 -13.35 -21.37
CA ALA A 38 8.34 -14.08 -20.65
C ALA A 38 7.99 -14.33 -19.17
N GLN A 39 7.06 -13.54 -18.61
CA GLN A 39 6.67 -13.61 -17.20
C GLN A 39 5.13 -13.65 -17.02
N PRO A 40 4.47 -14.77 -17.33
CA PRO A 40 3.00 -14.87 -17.30
C PRO A 40 2.42 -14.74 -15.88
N SER A 41 3.13 -15.20 -14.84
CA SER A 41 2.70 -15.07 -13.44
C SER A 41 2.66 -13.61 -12.96
N ILE A 42 3.61 -12.80 -13.44
CA ILE A 42 3.67 -11.36 -13.13
C ILE A 42 2.56 -10.63 -13.88
N ALA A 43 2.34 -10.98 -15.16
CA ALA A 43 1.22 -10.47 -15.94
C ALA A 43 -0.13 -10.76 -15.26
N ALA A 44 -0.30 -11.97 -14.72
CA ALA A 44 -1.52 -12.34 -14.01
C ALA A 44 -1.72 -11.54 -12.71
N LEU A 45 -0.65 -11.32 -11.93
CA LEU A 45 -0.71 -10.51 -10.71
C LEU A 45 -0.99 -9.03 -11.01
N ALA A 46 -0.37 -8.47 -12.06
CA ALA A 46 -0.58 -7.08 -12.46
C ALA A 46 -2.00 -6.78 -13.00
N ARG A 47 -2.81 -7.82 -13.25
CA ARG A 47 -4.23 -7.67 -13.59
C ARG A 47 -5.13 -7.46 -12.37
N LEU A 48 -4.62 -7.67 -11.16
CA LEU A 48 -5.36 -7.45 -9.92
C LEU A 48 -5.45 -5.95 -9.64
N THR A 49 -6.64 -5.48 -9.26
CA THR A 49 -6.87 -4.08 -8.92
C THR A 49 -5.93 -3.66 -7.77
N GLY A 50 -5.14 -2.61 -7.99
CA GLY A 50 -4.15 -2.11 -7.01
C GLY A 50 -2.78 -2.77 -7.08
N VAL A 51 -2.55 -3.71 -8.01
CA VAL A 51 -1.23 -4.33 -8.24
C VAL A 51 -0.71 -3.90 -9.61
N GLY A 52 0.40 -3.16 -9.63
CA GLY A 52 1.11 -2.80 -10.86
C GLY A 52 2.20 -3.82 -11.19
N THR A 53 2.83 -3.71 -12.36
CA THR A 53 3.89 -4.63 -12.81
C THR A 53 5.06 -4.70 -11.82
N GLY A 54 5.50 -3.57 -11.27
CA GLY A 54 6.59 -3.52 -10.29
C GLY A 54 6.23 -4.23 -8.97
N SER A 55 5.05 -3.94 -8.40
CA SER A 55 4.61 -4.61 -7.17
C SER A 55 4.30 -6.09 -7.39
N ALA A 56 3.77 -6.47 -8.56
CA ALA A 56 3.63 -7.87 -8.96
C ALA A 56 4.99 -8.59 -9.00
N TRP A 57 6.04 -7.92 -9.50
CA TRP A 57 7.40 -8.48 -9.53
C TRP A 57 7.96 -8.69 -8.12
N THR A 58 7.84 -7.68 -7.26
CA THR A 58 8.23 -7.76 -5.84
C THR A 58 7.47 -8.88 -5.14
N LEU A 59 6.14 -8.93 -5.25
CA LEU A 59 5.32 -9.99 -4.65
C LEU A 59 5.74 -11.37 -5.15
N LEU A 60 5.95 -11.55 -6.46
CA LEU A 60 6.36 -12.85 -6.99
C LEU A 60 7.74 -13.28 -6.47
N LYS A 61 8.72 -12.37 -6.45
CA LYS A 61 10.09 -12.68 -6.05
C LYS A 61 10.26 -12.81 -4.54
N GLU A 62 9.63 -11.93 -3.77
CA GLU A 62 9.82 -11.83 -2.33
C GLU A 62 8.79 -12.59 -1.54
N LEU A 63 7.55 -12.75 -2.01
CA LEU A 63 6.50 -13.43 -1.25
C LEU A 63 6.31 -14.86 -1.75
N PHE A 64 6.15 -15.04 -3.05
CA PHE A 64 5.93 -16.36 -3.66
C PHE A 64 7.22 -17.11 -4.00
N GLY A 65 8.38 -16.44 -3.94
CA GLY A 65 9.68 -17.04 -4.28
C GLY A 65 10.17 -18.07 -3.27
N TRP A 66 9.95 -17.85 -1.97
CA TRP A 66 10.38 -18.75 -0.91
C TRP A 66 9.22 -19.37 -0.10
N ARG A 67 8.01 -18.77 -0.16
CA ARG A 67 6.85 -19.24 0.59
C ARG A 67 5.72 -19.66 -0.34
N LYS A 68 5.24 -20.90 -0.15
CA LYS A 68 4.06 -21.42 -0.83
C LYS A 68 2.83 -21.15 0.03
N PHE A 69 1.81 -20.50 -0.54
CA PHE A 69 0.52 -20.28 0.10
C PHE A 69 -0.47 -21.32 -0.40
N ARG A 70 -1.24 -21.92 0.51
CA ARG A 70 -2.27 -22.91 0.16
C ARG A 70 -3.64 -22.26 -0.01
N ASN A 71 -3.89 -21.13 0.65
CA ASN A 71 -5.18 -20.43 0.61
C ASN A 71 -5.02 -18.91 0.59
N ARG A 72 -6.01 -18.20 0.01
CA ARG A 72 -6.09 -16.73 -0.02
C ARG A 72 -6.09 -16.12 1.38
N ARG A 73 -6.63 -16.82 2.38
CA ARG A 73 -6.59 -16.40 3.80
C ARG A 73 -5.16 -16.36 4.36
N GLU A 74 -4.31 -17.32 4.01
CA GLU A 74 -2.90 -17.32 4.45
C GLU A 74 -2.11 -16.19 3.80
N LEU A 75 -2.39 -15.91 2.52
CA LEU A 75 -1.80 -14.79 1.80
C LEU A 75 -2.26 -13.46 2.38
N ALA A 76 -3.56 -13.29 2.62
CA ALA A 76 -4.12 -12.09 3.22
C ALA A 76 -3.57 -11.86 4.63
N ALA A 77 -3.44 -12.90 5.45
CA ALA A 77 -2.84 -12.81 6.78
C ALA A 77 -1.36 -12.40 6.70
N CYS A 78 -0.60 -12.94 5.75
CA CYS A 78 0.80 -12.58 5.54
C CYS A 78 0.98 -11.11 5.11
N LEU A 79 0.01 -10.56 4.39
CA LEU A 79 0.00 -9.16 3.94
C LEU A 79 -0.67 -8.20 4.94
N GLY A 80 -1.17 -8.70 6.08
CA GLY A 80 -1.95 -7.89 7.03
C GLY A 80 -3.31 -7.44 6.48
N LEU A 81 -3.79 -8.07 5.40
CA LEU A 81 -5.05 -7.81 4.72
C LEU A 81 -6.18 -8.76 5.17
N ALA A 82 -5.89 -9.73 6.05
CA ALA A 82 -6.92 -10.61 6.57
C ALA A 82 -7.81 -9.83 7.57
N PRO A 83 -9.15 -9.92 7.45
CA PRO A 83 -10.00 -9.52 8.56
C PRO A 83 -9.65 -10.38 9.78
N THR A 84 -9.61 -9.75 10.95
CA THR A 84 -9.36 -10.37 12.25
C THR A 84 -10.24 -11.62 12.42
N PRO A 85 -9.67 -12.78 12.82
CA PRO A 85 -10.47 -13.99 12.99
C PRO A 85 -11.26 -13.91 14.30
N TYR A 86 -12.58 -13.71 14.21
CA TYR A 86 -13.48 -14.07 15.30
C TYR A 86 -13.83 -15.56 15.15
N SER A 87 -13.32 -16.38 16.06
CA SER A 87 -13.64 -17.80 16.16
C SER A 87 -14.61 -18.01 17.32
N SER A 88 -15.91 -17.99 17.05
CA SER A 88 -16.90 -18.71 17.85
C SER A 88 -17.64 -19.63 16.90
N GLY A 89 -17.59 -20.94 17.18
CA GLY A 89 -18.05 -21.97 16.25
C GLY A 89 -19.45 -21.74 15.68
N THR A 90 -19.65 -22.31 14.49
CA THR A 90 -20.88 -22.37 13.69
C THR A 90 -21.12 -21.20 12.73
N SER A 91 -21.12 -21.54 11.43
CA SER A 91 -21.53 -20.76 10.26
C SER A 91 -20.46 -19.95 9.51
N GLU A 92 -20.16 -20.39 8.29
CA GLU A 92 -19.49 -19.60 7.25
C GLU A 92 -20.50 -18.68 6.56
N THR A 93 -20.16 -17.40 6.38
CA THR A 93 -20.80 -16.55 5.36
C THR A 93 -19.78 -15.55 4.85
N GLU A 94 -19.59 -15.52 3.52
CA GLU A 94 -18.86 -14.46 2.84
C GLU A 94 -19.58 -13.13 3.02
N GLN A 95 -18.91 -12.14 3.62
CA GLN A 95 -19.32 -10.75 3.51
C GLN A 95 -18.23 -10.01 2.76
N GLY A 96 -18.61 -9.52 1.59
CA GLY A 96 -17.72 -8.87 0.65
C GLY A 96 -16.97 -7.68 1.24
N ILE A 97 -15.94 -7.26 0.49
CA ILE A 97 -15.20 -6.02 0.68
C ILE A 97 -16.16 -4.81 0.68
N SER A 98 -16.67 -4.48 1.86
CA SER A 98 -17.49 -3.30 2.06
C SER A 98 -16.59 -2.07 2.05
N LYS A 99 -16.89 -1.15 1.14
CA LYS A 99 -16.35 0.21 1.06
C LYS A 99 -16.66 0.94 2.38
N ALA A 100 -15.76 0.87 3.36
CA ALA A 100 -15.80 1.72 4.54
C ALA A 100 -14.40 2.27 4.81
N GLY A 101 -14.32 3.59 4.84
CA GLY A 101 -13.09 4.36 4.94
C GLY A 101 -12.36 4.20 6.26
N THR A 102 -11.12 4.68 6.21
CA THR A 102 -10.15 4.92 7.28
C THR A 102 -10.76 5.33 8.63
N GLY A 103 -10.23 4.78 9.72
CA GLY A 103 -10.36 5.38 11.04
C GLY A 103 -9.92 4.46 12.18
N ALA A 104 -8.66 4.58 12.63
CA ALA A 104 -8.25 4.54 14.05
C ALA A 104 -6.72 4.51 14.21
N LEU A 105 -6.05 5.62 13.90
CA LEU A 105 -4.83 6.03 14.61
C LEU A 105 -5.05 7.48 15.03
N ALA A 106 -5.77 7.66 16.13
CA ALA A 106 -5.90 8.94 16.81
C ALA A 106 -5.47 8.73 18.26
N GLY A 107 -4.28 9.24 18.59
CA GLY A 107 -3.72 9.17 19.93
C GLY A 107 -2.40 9.91 20.01
N SER A 108 -2.45 11.25 19.96
CA SER A 108 -1.48 12.20 20.52
C SER A 108 -1.36 13.46 19.65
N TRP A 109 -2.36 14.36 19.73
CA TRP A 109 -2.15 15.79 19.53
C TRP A 109 -3.13 16.52 20.45
N SER A 110 -2.64 16.87 21.63
CA SER A 110 -3.26 17.86 22.50
C SER A 110 -3.10 19.24 21.86
N ASN A 111 -4.21 19.94 21.63
CA ASN A 111 -4.18 21.39 21.75
C ASN A 111 -5.51 21.89 22.33
N SER A 112 -5.38 22.40 23.54
CA SER A 112 -6.19 23.43 24.19
C SER A 112 -6.66 24.52 23.22
N HIS A 113 -7.91 24.96 23.40
CA HIS A 113 -8.49 26.32 23.42
C HIS A 113 -10.01 26.13 23.29
N GLY A 114 -10.74 26.20 24.41
CA GLY A 114 -11.54 27.39 24.72
C GLY A 114 -12.91 27.30 24.02
N ALA A 115 -13.90 26.67 24.64
CA ALA A 115 -14.96 27.35 25.41
C ALA A 115 -16.07 27.97 24.53
N GLY A 116 -17.30 27.50 24.71
CA GLY A 116 -18.49 28.09 24.08
C GLY A 116 -19.75 27.25 24.27
N CYS A 117 -20.38 27.41 25.43
CA CYS A 117 -21.66 26.81 25.84
C CYS A 117 -22.85 27.60 25.24
N ALA A 118 -23.89 26.93 24.73
CA ALA A 118 -25.29 27.40 24.60
C ALA A 118 -26.14 26.32 23.88
N THR A 119 -26.93 25.50 24.59
CA THR A 119 -28.39 25.61 24.85
C THR A 119 -29.33 25.43 23.64
N SER A 120 -29.89 24.21 23.52
CA SER A 120 -31.32 23.84 23.33
C SER A 120 -32.13 24.34 22.10
N PRO A 121 -33.38 23.87 21.88
CA PRO A 121 -33.86 22.50 21.58
C PRO A 121 -34.81 22.45 20.34
N GLN A 122 -35.39 21.27 20.11
CA GLN A 122 -36.42 20.91 19.09
C GLN A 122 -37.54 21.93 18.82
N ALA A 123 -38.00 21.95 17.56
CA ALA A 123 -39.41 22.13 17.14
C ALA A 123 -39.49 21.71 15.65
N ASN A 124 -40.30 20.74 15.22
CA ASN A 124 -41.73 20.91 14.92
C ASN A 124 -42.53 21.82 15.85
#